data_AF-A0A842CX27-F1
#
_entry.id   AF-A0A842CX27-F1
#
_cell.length_a   1.000
_cell.length_b   1.000
_cell.length_c   1.000
_cell.angle_alpha   90.00
_cell.angle_beta   90.00
_cell.angle_gamma   90.00
#
_symmetry.space_group_name_H-M   'P 1'
#
loop_
_entity.id
_entity.type
_entity.pdbx_description
1 polymer ?
#
loop_
_entity_poly.entity_id
_entity_poly.type
_entity_poly.pdbx_seq_one_letter_code
_entity_poly.pdbx_strand_id
1 'polypeptide(L)'
;VGANEKTGGQWNEADTKTFWKLYNDNKTNTAKVDSTLMQKGLDRYKTMAEDGKLTDHVIAKMKNYSNEGYGYDWNIYSDAPFIWYHSAIILTICNVFMYIMLGLNFLAVVLALYLRRIADIYLFVLLQIGFTVATLLVEVQGRYHVPLLIGYVVIAAWGCWQVYRLVLGKTKKKPKKETPMSGEDMGLELWNETK
;
A
#
# COMPACT_ATOMS: atom_id res chain seq x y z
N VAL A 1 2.94 20.55 11.07
CA VAL A 1 2.39 19.80 12.22
C VAL A 1 2.93 18.38 12.31
N GLY A 2 2.97 17.59 11.23
CA GLY A 2 3.43 16.21 11.33
C GLY A 2 4.93 16.01 11.54
N ALA A 3 5.74 17.04 11.76
CA ALA A 3 7.11 16.87 12.26
C ALA A 3 7.17 16.78 13.80
N ASN A 4 6.04 16.58 14.49
CA ASN A 4 6.01 16.51 15.95
C ASN A 4 6.55 15.17 16.45
N GLU A 5 7.72 15.23 17.11
CA GLU A 5 8.44 14.05 17.61
C GLU A 5 7.63 13.28 18.65
N LYS A 6 6.95 14.01 19.56
CA LYS A 6 6.23 13.42 20.70
C LYS A 6 5.02 12.61 20.28
N THR A 7 4.40 12.96 19.16
CA THR A 7 3.19 12.28 18.65
C THR A 7 3.46 11.47 17.40
N GLY A 8 4.74 11.24 17.05
CA GLY A 8 5.09 10.52 15.84
C GLY A 8 4.40 11.09 14.60
N GLY A 9 4.27 12.42 14.54
CA GLY A 9 3.66 13.13 13.42
C GLY A 9 2.13 13.18 13.35
N GLN A 10 1.43 12.71 14.38
CA GLN A 10 0.00 12.91 14.52
C GLN A 10 -0.34 14.34 14.97
N TRP A 11 -1.52 14.82 14.55
CA TRP A 11 -2.11 16.04 15.07
C TRP A 11 -2.38 15.93 16.58
N ASN A 12 -2.10 17.00 17.34
CA ASN A 12 -2.28 17.03 18.80
C ASN A 12 -2.71 18.40 19.32
N GLU A 13 -3.15 18.46 20.58
CA GLU A 13 -3.69 19.69 21.18
C GLU A 13 -2.69 20.86 21.19
N ALA A 14 -1.41 20.61 21.43
CA ALA A 14 -0.39 21.67 21.47
C ALA A 14 -0.17 22.29 20.08
N ASP A 15 -0.14 21.46 19.03
CA ASP A 15 -0.05 21.92 17.66
C ASP A 15 -1.38 22.57 17.21
N THR A 16 -2.54 22.10 17.67
CA THR A 16 -3.85 22.77 17.50
C THR A 16 -3.84 24.19 18.06
N LYS A 17 -3.42 24.35 19.32
CA LYS A 17 -3.34 25.67 19.97
C LYS A 17 -2.37 26.59 19.25
N THR A 18 -1.22 26.07 18.81
CA THR A 18 -0.25 26.82 18.01
C THR A 18 -0.86 27.29 16.70
N PHE A 19 -1.51 26.39 15.96
CA PHE A 19 -2.16 26.69 14.69
C PHE A 19 -3.21 27.80 14.85
N TRP A 20 -4.15 27.61 15.79
CA TRP A 20 -5.22 28.59 15.98
C TRP A 20 -4.73 29.94 16.48
N LYS A 21 -3.69 29.98 17.31
CA LYS A 21 -3.05 31.23 17.70
C LYS A 21 -2.48 31.96 16.47
N LEU A 22 -1.63 31.28 15.68
CA LEU A 22 -1.03 31.86 14.48
C LEU A 22 -2.10 32.31 13.47
N TYR A 23 -3.13 31.50 13.27
CA TYR A 23 -4.24 31.82 12.38
C TYR A 23 -5.01 33.05 12.85
N ASN A 24 -5.36 33.13 14.13
CA ASN A 24 -6.08 34.27 14.69
C ASN A 24 -5.26 35.56 14.69
N ASP A 25 -3.94 35.47 14.91
CA ASP A 25 -3.03 36.61 14.88
C ASP A 25 -2.77 37.12 13.45
N ASN A 26 -3.03 36.29 12.41
CA ASN A 26 -2.73 36.61 11.01
C ASN A 26 -3.93 36.34 10.08
N LYS A 27 -5.17 36.59 10.54
CA LYS A 27 -6.42 36.27 9.79
C LYS A 27 -6.47 36.78 8.35
N THR A 28 -5.79 37.89 8.06
CA THR A 28 -5.76 38.52 6.72
C THR A 28 -4.58 38.06 5.86
N ASN A 29 -3.67 37.22 6.39
CA ASN A 29 -2.49 36.73 5.68
C ASN A 29 -2.21 35.26 6.03
N THR A 30 -2.95 34.36 5.38
CA THR A 30 -2.82 32.91 5.54
C THR A 30 -1.46 32.38 5.05
N ALA A 31 -0.86 33.00 4.04
CA ALA A 31 0.46 32.61 3.54
C ALA A 31 1.56 32.76 4.61
N LYS A 32 1.43 33.74 5.50
CA LYS A 32 2.34 33.91 6.65
C LYS A 32 2.15 32.79 7.68
N VAL A 33 0.93 32.30 7.88
CA VAL A 33 0.64 31.15 8.76
C VAL A 33 1.29 29.89 8.19
N ASP A 34 1.08 29.62 6.90
CA ASP A 34 1.61 28.43 6.22
C ASP A 34 3.14 28.39 6.22
N SER A 35 3.78 29.50 5.84
CA SER A 35 5.25 29.60 5.84
C SER A 35 5.85 29.46 7.24
N THR A 36 5.22 30.04 8.27
CA THR A 36 5.67 29.90 9.66
C THR A 36 5.56 28.45 10.15
N LEU A 37 4.46 27.77 9.84
CA LEU A 37 4.25 26.37 10.22
C LEU A 37 5.16 25.41 9.44
N MET A 38 5.42 25.70 8.16
CA MET A 38 6.38 24.97 7.35
C MET A 38 7.78 25.08 7.97
N GLN A 39 8.23 26.30 8.26
CA GLN A 39 9.56 26.51 8.83
C GLN A 39 9.71 25.81 10.18
N LYS A 40 8.71 25.91 11.06
CA LYS A 40 8.68 25.16 12.33
C LYS A 40 8.78 23.65 12.12
N GLY A 41 8.19 23.13 11.05
CA GLY A 41 8.30 21.72 10.66
C GLY A 41 9.71 21.35 10.21
N LEU A 42 10.32 22.17 9.36
CA LEU A 42 11.70 21.98 8.89
C LEU A 42 12.70 22.04 10.04
N ASP A 43 12.54 22.99 10.96
CA ASP A 43 13.40 23.12 12.14
C ASP A 43 13.32 21.87 13.01
N ARG A 44 12.13 21.32 13.24
CA ARG A 44 11.96 20.04 13.97
C ARG A 44 12.68 18.89 13.27
N TYR A 45 12.56 18.75 11.94
CA TYR A 45 13.29 17.72 11.21
C TYR A 45 14.80 17.89 11.28
N LYS A 46 15.29 19.13 11.21
CA LYS A 46 16.70 19.43 11.34
C LYS A 46 17.22 19.06 12.74
N THR A 47 16.52 19.47 13.80
CA THR A 47 16.87 19.08 15.17
C THR A 47 16.83 17.57 15.37
N MET A 48 15.82 16.87 14.85
CA MET A 48 15.77 15.40 14.91
C MET A 48 16.94 14.74 14.17
N ALA A 49 17.39 15.31 13.05
CA ALA A 49 18.52 14.79 12.30
C ALA A 49 19.84 15.00 13.07
N GLU A 50 20.02 16.17 13.66
CA GLU A 50 21.19 16.51 14.51
C GLU A 50 21.25 15.64 15.77
N ASP A 51 20.10 15.36 16.39
CA ASP A 51 19.95 14.50 17.57
C ASP A 51 20.02 12.99 17.27
N GLY A 52 20.07 12.59 15.99
CA GLY A 52 20.03 11.18 15.59
C GLY A 52 18.68 10.49 15.77
N LYS A 53 17.59 11.24 15.99
CA LYS A 53 16.22 10.72 16.24
C LYS A 53 15.34 10.63 14.99
N LEU A 54 15.86 11.04 13.83
CA LEU A 54 15.09 11.09 12.58
C LEU A 54 14.52 9.73 12.19
N THR A 55 15.31 8.67 12.30
CA THR A 55 14.88 7.30 11.98
C THR A 55 13.75 6.82 12.90
N ASP A 56 13.87 7.10 14.20
CA ASP A 56 12.85 6.74 15.19
C ASP A 56 11.54 7.47 14.92
N HIS A 57 11.61 8.73 14.51
CA HIS A 57 10.45 9.49 14.10
C HIS A 57 9.77 8.89 12.86
N VAL A 58 10.55 8.51 11.83
CA VAL A 58 10.01 7.85 10.63
C VAL A 58 9.36 6.51 10.99
N ILE A 59 9.97 5.71 11.87
CA ILE A 59 9.39 4.45 12.36
C ILE A 59 8.09 4.70 13.13
N ALA A 60 8.06 5.70 14.01
CA ALA A 60 6.85 6.08 14.73
C ALA A 60 5.74 6.53 13.76
N LYS A 61 6.09 7.28 12.72
CA LYS A 61 5.15 7.64 11.67
C LYS A 61 4.59 6.43 10.94
N MET A 62 5.45 5.48 10.54
CA MET A 62 5.01 4.25 9.91
C MET A 62 4.06 3.44 10.80
N LYS A 63 4.34 3.35 12.10
CA LYS A 63 3.43 2.69 13.06
C LYS A 63 2.08 3.39 13.14
N ASN A 64 2.06 4.71 13.19
CA ASN A 64 0.83 5.51 13.19
C ASN A 64 0.05 5.39 11.88
N TYR A 65 0.75 5.30 10.75
CA TYR A 65 0.17 5.09 9.44
C TYR A 65 -0.53 3.73 9.35
N SER A 66 0.07 2.68 9.90
CA SER A 66 -0.47 1.31 9.85
C SER A 66 -1.46 0.97 10.97
N ASN A 67 -1.91 1.95 11.75
CA ASN A 67 -2.78 1.69 12.90
C ASN A 67 -4.28 1.67 12.50
N GLU A 68 -4.90 0.49 12.46
CA GLU A 68 -6.34 0.32 12.19
C GLU A 68 -7.26 0.79 13.33
N GLY A 69 -6.70 1.12 14.49
CA GLY A 69 -7.44 1.54 15.68
C GLY A 69 -8.17 2.87 15.52
N TYR A 70 -7.80 3.70 14.54
CA TYR A 70 -8.37 5.05 14.39
C TYR A 70 -9.90 5.05 14.31
N GLY A 71 -10.50 4.16 13.50
CA GLY A 71 -11.95 4.07 13.38
C GLY A 71 -12.63 3.55 14.65
N TYR A 72 -11.97 2.65 15.36
CA TYR A 72 -12.43 2.13 16.66
C TYR A 72 -12.42 3.22 17.73
N ASP A 73 -11.28 3.91 17.87
CA ASP A 73 -11.08 4.99 18.82
C ASP A 73 -12.09 6.12 18.57
N TRP A 74 -12.34 6.47 17.30
CA TRP A 74 -13.31 7.50 16.93
C TRP A 74 -14.73 7.17 17.41
N ASN A 75 -15.14 5.91 17.33
CA ASN A 75 -16.46 5.51 17.81
C ASN A 75 -16.56 5.55 19.35
N ILE A 76 -15.47 5.24 20.06
CA ILE A 76 -15.39 5.44 21.53
C ILE A 76 -15.51 6.94 21.85
N TYR A 77 -14.71 7.77 21.19
CA TYR A 77 -14.73 9.22 21.44
C TYR A 77 -16.07 9.87 21.11
N SER A 78 -16.80 9.33 20.13
CA SER A 78 -18.09 9.89 19.68
C SER A 78 -19.31 9.32 20.42
N ASP A 79 -19.10 8.46 21.44
CA ASP A 79 -20.16 7.77 22.19
C ASP A 79 -21.20 7.13 21.26
N ALA A 80 -20.72 6.37 20.27
CA ALA A 80 -21.58 5.81 19.23
C ALA A 80 -22.59 4.82 19.86
N PRO A 81 -23.90 4.94 19.56
CA PRO A 81 -24.98 4.29 20.32
C PRO A 81 -25.06 2.76 20.19
N PHE A 82 -24.22 2.10 19.38
CA PHE A 82 -24.31 0.66 19.13
C PHE A 82 -23.07 -0.12 19.58
N ILE A 83 -23.29 -1.20 20.35
CA ILE A 83 -22.27 -2.03 21.01
C ILE A 83 -21.21 -2.61 20.06
N TRP A 84 -21.56 -2.89 18.79
CA TRP A 84 -20.65 -3.46 17.79
C TRP A 84 -19.44 -2.54 17.51
N TYR A 85 -19.56 -1.23 17.79
CA TYR A 85 -18.51 -0.25 17.56
C TYR A 85 -17.33 -0.34 18.56
N HIS A 86 -17.48 -1.10 19.66
CA HIS A 86 -16.45 -1.25 20.70
C HIS A 86 -15.83 -2.66 20.77
N SER A 87 -16.04 -3.50 19.75
CA SER A 87 -15.49 -4.86 19.75
C SER A 87 -14.01 -4.89 19.36
N ALA A 88 -13.13 -5.13 20.35
CA ALA A 88 -11.70 -5.40 20.13
C ALA A 88 -11.45 -6.60 19.19
N ILE A 89 -12.41 -7.53 19.12
CA ILE A 89 -12.36 -8.69 18.21
C ILE A 89 -12.44 -8.23 16.75
N ILE A 90 -13.36 -7.30 16.43
CA ILE A 90 -13.49 -6.76 15.08
C ILE A 90 -12.20 -6.03 14.67
N LEU A 91 -11.66 -5.20 15.56
CA LEU A 91 -10.37 -4.53 15.33
C LEU A 91 -9.25 -5.53 15.07
N THR A 92 -9.21 -6.64 15.81
CA THR A 92 -8.23 -7.72 15.58
C THR A 92 -8.38 -8.34 14.19
N ILE A 93 -9.61 -8.65 13.77
CA ILE A 93 -9.89 -9.20 12.44
C ILE A 93 -9.44 -8.23 11.34
N CYS A 94 -9.74 -6.94 11.47
CA CYS A 94 -9.32 -5.92 10.51
C CYS A 94 -7.79 -5.83 10.39
N ASN A 95 -7.07 -5.84 11.53
CA ASN A 95 -5.61 -5.86 11.53
C ASN A 95 -5.05 -7.10 10.82
N VAL A 96 -5.59 -8.29 11.12
CA VAL A 96 -5.16 -9.55 10.49
C VAL A 96 -5.39 -9.51 8.97
N PHE A 97 -6.56 -9.05 8.53
CA PHE A 97 -6.86 -8.87 7.12
C PHE A 97 -5.83 -7.95 6.45
N MET A 98 -5.48 -6.83 7.09
CA MET A 98 -4.52 -5.88 6.55
C MET A 98 -3.11 -6.45 6.44
N TYR A 99 -2.65 -7.22 7.43
CA TYR A 99 -1.37 -7.91 7.33
C TYR A 99 -1.33 -8.95 6.20
N ILE A 100 -2.42 -9.70 6.00
CA ILE A 100 -2.54 -10.63 4.87
C ILE A 100 -2.47 -9.88 3.54
N MET A 101 -3.22 -8.77 3.42
CA MET A 101 -3.22 -7.93 2.21
C MET A 101 -1.82 -7.38 1.89
N LEU A 102 -1.11 -6.87 2.89
CA LEU A 102 0.27 -6.39 2.74
C LEU A 102 1.21 -7.53 2.30
N GLY A 103 1.08 -8.72 2.91
CA GLY A 103 1.85 -9.90 2.52
C GLY A 103 1.61 -10.33 1.08
N LEU A 104 0.34 -10.33 0.62
CA LEU A 104 -0.01 -10.62 -0.76
C LEU A 104 0.52 -9.58 -1.74
N ASN A 105 0.50 -8.29 -1.36
CA ASN A 105 1.07 -7.21 -2.17
C ASN A 105 2.57 -7.37 -2.34
N PHE A 106 3.29 -7.64 -1.26
CA PHE A 106 4.72 -7.90 -1.31
C PHE A 106 5.05 -9.08 -2.24
N LEU A 107 4.33 -10.19 -2.08
CA LEU A 107 4.50 -11.37 -2.95
C LEU A 107 4.21 -11.04 -4.42
N ALA A 108 3.15 -10.29 -4.71
CA ALA A 108 2.80 -9.88 -6.06
C ALA A 108 3.89 -9.01 -6.70
N VAL A 109 4.49 -8.07 -5.96
CA VAL A 109 5.62 -7.26 -6.44
C VAL A 109 6.83 -8.15 -6.75
N VAL A 110 7.19 -9.07 -5.85
CA VAL A 110 8.29 -10.03 -6.08
C VAL A 110 8.03 -10.87 -7.33
N LEU A 111 6.80 -11.36 -7.53
CA LEU A 111 6.40 -12.10 -8.72
C LEU A 111 6.48 -11.24 -9.99
N ALA A 112 6.05 -9.98 -9.93
CA ALA A 112 6.12 -9.06 -11.06
C ALA A 112 7.57 -8.77 -11.48
N LEU A 113 8.48 -8.64 -10.52
CA LEU A 113 9.91 -8.51 -10.80
C LEU A 113 10.49 -9.79 -11.40
N TYR A 114 10.19 -10.95 -10.79
CA TYR A 114 10.66 -12.25 -11.28
C TYR A 114 10.18 -12.57 -12.70
N LEU A 115 8.90 -12.31 -12.99
CA LEU A 115 8.30 -12.54 -14.30
C LEU A 115 8.58 -11.42 -15.31
N ARG A 116 9.29 -10.35 -14.92
CA ARG A 116 9.53 -9.14 -15.72
C ARG A 116 8.25 -8.49 -16.24
N ARG A 117 7.21 -8.45 -15.40
CA ARG A 117 5.87 -7.90 -15.67
C ARG A 117 5.51 -6.74 -14.73
N ILE A 118 6.51 -6.01 -14.25
CA ILE A 118 6.28 -4.87 -13.36
C ILE A 118 5.35 -3.82 -13.97
N ALA A 119 5.36 -3.67 -15.30
CA ALA A 119 4.47 -2.78 -16.04
C ALA A 119 2.97 -3.06 -15.76
N ASP A 120 2.59 -4.31 -15.50
CA ASP A 120 1.20 -4.70 -15.23
C ASP A 120 0.65 -4.10 -13.93
N ILE A 121 1.51 -3.86 -12.94
CA ILE A 121 1.13 -3.35 -11.60
C ILE A 121 1.77 -1.99 -11.28
N TYR A 122 2.58 -1.44 -12.19
CA TYR A 122 3.43 -0.28 -11.94
C TYR A 122 2.66 0.92 -11.41
N LEU A 123 1.52 1.26 -12.02
CA LEU A 123 0.70 2.40 -11.60
C LEU A 123 0.18 2.24 -10.16
N PHE A 124 -0.20 1.03 -9.76
CA PHE A 124 -0.69 0.77 -8.41
C PHE A 124 0.43 0.77 -7.38
N VAL A 125 1.61 0.26 -7.73
CA VAL A 125 2.80 0.34 -6.87
C VAL A 125 3.21 1.81 -6.68
N LEU A 126 3.23 2.60 -7.76
CA LEU A 126 3.56 4.02 -7.69
C LEU A 126 2.52 4.80 -6.86
N LEU A 127 1.23 4.47 -7.02
CA LEU A 127 0.16 5.04 -6.20
C LEU A 127 0.40 4.75 -4.72
N GLN A 128 0.68 3.50 -4.35
CA GLN A 128 0.94 3.12 -2.96
C GLN A 128 2.12 3.88 -2.38
N ILE A 129 3.28 3.87 -3.06
CA ILE A 129 4.48 4.57 -2.60
C ILE A 129 4.22 6.08 -2.49
N GLY A 130 3.62 6.69 -3.52
CA GLY A 130 3.34 8.12 -3.54
C GLY A 130 2.42 8.55 -2.40
N PHE A 131 1.35 7.80 -2.14
CA PHE A 131 0.40 8.09 -1.08
C PHE A 131 1.02 7.89 0.32
N THR A 132 1.78 6.81 0.51
CA THR A 132 2.50 6.56 1.75
C THR A 132 3.52 7.67 2.01
N VAL A 133 4.34 8.06 1.03
CA VAL A 133 5.32 9.14 1.21
C VAL A 133 4.63 10.49 1.48
N ALA A 134 3.58 10.83 0.73
CA ALA A 134 2.84 12.09 0.92
C ALA A 134 2.26 12.20 2.34
N THR A 135 1.68 11.12 2.85
CA THR A 135 1.09 11.08 4.20
C THR A 135 2.16 11.08 5.29
N LEU A 136 3.27 10.37 5.07
CA LEU A 136 4.42 10.43 5.99
C LEU A 136 5.09 11.80 6.03
N LEU A 137 5.00 12.64 5.00
CA LEU A 137 5.63 13.97 5.02
C LEU A 137 4.85 14.99 5.85
N VAL A 138 3.52 15.03 5.71
CA VAL A 138 2.69 16.14 6.21
C VAL A 138 2.10 15.89 7.60
N GLU A 139 1.22 14.90 7.70
CA GLU A 139 0.51 14.45 8.90
C GLU A 139 0.22 12.97 8.70
N VAL A 140 0.47 12.17 9.72
CA VAL A 140 0.24 10.73 9.64
C VAL A 140 -0.87 10.31 10.59
N GLN A 141 -1.83 9.58 10.06
CA GLN A 141 -2.92 8.97 10.80
C GLN A 141 -3.33 7.68 10.10
N GLY A 142 -3.79 6.70 10.89
CA GLY A 142 -4.26 5.39 10.41
C GLY A 142 -5.53 5.42 9.57
N ARG A 143 -6.07 6.58 9.21
CA ARG A 143 -7.15 6.67 8.20
C ARG A 143 -6.61 6.84 6.78
N TYR A 144 -5.33 7.21 6.63
CA TYR A 144 -4.79 7.61 5.34
C TYR A 144 -4.37 6.45 4.44
N HIS A 145 -4.28 5.22 4.96
CA HIS A 145 -4.08 4.03 4.13
C HIS A 145 -5.39 3.43 3.60
N VAL A 146 -6.56 3.85 4.10
CA VAL A 146 -7.87 3.32 3.67
C VAL A 146 -8.08 3.48 2.16
N PRO A 147 -7.76 4.62 1.51
CA PRO A 147 -7.88 4.73 0.05
C PRO A 147 -6.97 3.75 -0.71
N LEU A 148 -5.86 3.31 -0.12
CA LEU A 148 -4.96 2.33 -0.74
C LEU A 148 -5.51 0.92 -0.73
N LEU A 149 -6.59 0.63 0.01
CA LEU A 149 -7.24 -0.69 -0.02
C LEU A 149 -7.57 -1.15 -1.44
N ILE A 150 -8.04 -0.24 -2.29
CA ILE A 150 -8.34 -0.54 -3.69
C ILE A 150 -7.08 -1.00 -4.42
N GLY A 151 -5.98 -0.27 -4.24
CA GLY A 151 -4.68 -0.63 -4.81
C GLY A 151 -4.17 -1.97 -4.27
N TYR A 152 -4.31 -2.20 -2.96
CA TYR A 152 -3.92 -3.46 -2.34
C TYR A 152 -4.68 -4.64 -2.92
N VAL A 153 -6.00 -4.53 -3.10
CA VAL A 153 -6.84 -5.59 -3.64
C VAL A 153 -6.47 -5.90 -5.09
N VAL A 154 -6.26 -4.88 -5.93
CA VAL A 154 -5.91 -5.09 -7.35
C VAL A 154 -4.56 -5.80 -7.49
N ILE A 155 -3.53 -5.34 -6.76
CA ILE A 155 -2.20 -5.97 -6.80
C ILE A 155 -2.26 -7.40 -6.25
N ALA A 156 -2.96 -7.61 -5.12
CA ALA A 156 -3.11 -8.94 -4.55
C ALA A 156 -3.81 -9.90 -5.52
N ALA A 157 -4.90 -9.46 -6.17
CA ALA A 157 -5.62 -10.25 -7.16
C ALA A 157 -4.72 -10.62 -8.35
N TRP A 158 -3.93 -9.66 -8.86
CA TRP A 158 -2.95 -9.92 -9.91
C TRP A 158 -1.90 -10.95 -9.48
N GLY A 159 -1.37 -10.83 -8.25
CA GLY A 159 -0.41 -11.77 -7.67
C GLY A 159 -0.97 -13.19 -7.58
N CYS A 160 -2.17 -13.34 -6.99
CA CYS A 160 -2.89 -14.61 -6.91
C CYS A 160 -3.11 -15.23 -8.31
N TRP A 161 -3.45 -14.42 -9.30
CA TRP A 161 -3.61 -14.88 -10.69
C TRP A 161 -2.30 -15.40 -11.29
N GLN A 162 -1.17 -14.72 -11.07
CA GLN A 162 0.12 -15.23 -11.57
C GLN A 162 0.53 -16.52 -10.86
N VAL A 163 0.31 -16.65 -9.55
CA VAL A 163 0.55 -17.91 -8.82
C VAL A 163 -0.30 -19.04 -9.42
N TYR A 164 -1.60 -18.80 -9.61
CA TYR A 164 -2.52 -19.75 -10.24
C TYR A 164 -1.99 -20.22 -11.61
N ARG A 165 -1.56 -19.27 -12.47
CA ARG A 165 -0.99 -19.58 -13.79
C ARG A 165 0.31 -20.37 -13.72
N LEU A 166 1.16 -20.12 -12.73
CA LEU A 166 2.42 -20.86 -12.56
C LEU A 166 2.18 -22.28 -12.04
N VAL A 167 1.20 -22.48 -11.17
CA VAL A 167 0.86 -23.78 -10.60
C VAL A 167 0.12 -24.65 -11.63
N LEU A 168 -0.90 -24.10 -12.31
CA LEU A 168 -1.72 -24.86 -13.27
C LEU A 168 -1.23 -24.80 -14.72
N GLY A 169 -0.38 -23.82 -15.06
CA GLY A 169 0.30 -23.80 -16.35
C GLY A 169 1.35 -24.91 -16.49
N LYS A 170 1.86 -25.43 -15.37
CA LYS A 170 2.76 -26.59 -15.34
C LYS A 170 2.03 -27.92 -15.57
N THR A 171 0.73 -28.01 -15.29
CA THR A 171 -0.07 -29.23 -15.51
C THR A 171 -0.53 -29.42 -16.95
N LYS A 172 -0.60 -28.35 -17.76
CA LYS A 172 -0.84 -28.47 -19.22
C LYS A 172 0.49 -28.60 -19.98
N LYS A 173 1.19 -29.74 -19.84
CA LYS A 173 2.20 -30.15 -20.86
C LYS A 173 1.45 -30.44 -22.17
N LYS A 174 1.92 -29.81 -23.26
CA LYS A 174 1.35 -29.80 -24.62
C LYS A 174 0.74 -31.14 -25.06
N PRO A 175 -0.39 -31.16 -25.81
CA PRO A 175 -0.72 -32.33 -26.60
C PRO A 175 0.46 -32.62 -27.53
N LYS A 176 0.84 -33.91 -27.60
CA LYS A 176 1.84 -34.44 -28.53
C LYS A 176 1.52 -33.83 -29.91
N LYS A 177 2.44 -33.07 -30.51
CA LYS A 177 2.34 -32.74 -31.93
C LYS A 177 2.33 -34.10 -32.64
N GLU A 178 1.18 -34.49 -33.20
CA GLU A 178 1.18 -35.48 -34.26
C GLU A 178 2.04 -34.88 -35.37
N THR A 179 3.19 -35.52 -35.59
CA THR A 179 3.98 -35.28 -36.79
C THR A 179 3.08 -35.57 -37.98
N PRO A 180 2.85 -34.61 -38.89
CA PRO A 180 2.21 -34.95 -40.15
C PRO A 180 3.11 -35.97 -40.85
N MET A 181 2.53 -37.10 -41.28
CA MET A 181 3.21 -38.06 -42.16
C MET A 181 3.84 -37.28 -43.31
N SER A 182 5.14 -37.51 -43.52
CA SER A 182 5.82 -36.91 -44.65
C SER A 182 5.23 -37.50 -45.95
N GLY A 183 5.12 -36.68 -46.99
CA GLY A 183 4.57 -37.11 -48.29
C GLY A 183 5.39 -38.20 -48.98
N GLU A 184 6.50 -38.67 -48.39
CA GLU A 184 7.25 -39.84 -48.87
C GLU A 184 6.55 -41.16 -48.54
N ASP A 185 5.74 -41.22 -47.47
CA ASP A 185 5.02 -42.44 -47.08
C ASP A 185 3.78 -42.69 -47.96
N MET A 186 3.24 -41.66 -48.63
CA MET A 186 2.13 -41.82 -49.60
C MET A 186 2.59 -42.29 -50.99
N GLY A 187 3.89 -42.31 -51.27
CA GLY A 187 4.43 -42.63 -52.59
C GLY A 187 4.72 -44.12 -52.84
N LEU A 188 4.67 -44.96 -51.80
CA LEU A 188 5.04 -46.38 -51.89
C LEU A 188 3.84 -47.34 -51.94
N GLU A 189 2.63 -46.90 -51.59
CA GLU A 189 1.43 -47.75 -51.68
C GLU A 189 0.80 -47.79 -53.08
N LEU A 190 0.99 -46.74 -53.90
CA LEU A 190 0.33 -46.64 -55.22
C LEU A 190 1.07 -47.39 -56.35
N TRP A 191 2.23 -47.98 -56.10
CA TRP A 191 3.06 -48.61 -57.15
C TRP A 191 3.05 -50.14 -57.16
N ASN A 192 2.30 -50.80 -56.26
CA ASN A 192 2.23 -52.26 -56.20
C ASN A 192 0.88 -52.87 -56.63
N GLU A 193 -0.11 -52.06 -57.06
CA GLU A 193 -1.42 -52.57 -57.53
C GLU A 193 -1.60 -52.60 -59.06
N THR A 194 -0.53 -52.40 -59.84
CA THR A 194 -0.59 -52.61 -61.30
C THR A 194 0.55 -53.48 -61.79
N LYS A 195 0.40 -54.80 -61.63
CA LYS A 195 0.91 -55.83 -62.55
C LYS A 195 0.22 -57.17 -62.31
#